data_AF-A0A351R178-F1
#
_entry.id   AF-A0A351R178-F1
#
_cell.length_a   1.000
_cell.length_b   1.000
_cell.length_c   1.000
_cell.angle_alpha   90.00
_cell.angle_beta   90.00
_cell.angle_gamma   90.00
#
_symmetry.space_group_name_H-M   'P 1'
#
loop_
_entity.id
_entity.type
_entity.pdbx_description
1 polymer ?
#
loop_
_entity_poly.entity_id
_entity_poly.type
_entity_poly.pdbx_seq_one_letter_code
_entity_poly.pdbx_strand_id
1 'polypeptide(L)'
;KNHKGDLQTDNKRNGHSTKNLKSQYGEFQIDVPRDRNGEFEPKLIPKYQRDISGIEEKVISLYARGMSTRDIHDQLQDLYGIELSAEMVSKITDKILPQVKE
;
A
#
# COMPACT_ATOMS: atom_id res chain seq x y z
N LYS A 1 2.21 33.51 -14.59
CA LYS A 1 3.43 33.35 -13.77
C LYS A 1 2.98 33.14 -12.33
N ASN A 2 3.25 31.96 -11.75
CA ASN A 2 2.79 31.61 -10.39
C ASN A 2 3.44 32.56 -9.38
N HIS A 3 2.61 33.34 -8.69
CA HIS A 3 3.03 34.27 -7.65
C HIS A 3 3.54 33.46 -6.45
N LYS A 4 4.86 33.40 -6.27
CA LYS A 4 5.47 32.96 -5.02
C LYS A 4 5.46 34.16 -4.07
N GLY A 5 4.36 34.34 -3.35
CA GLY A 5 4.37 35.20 -2.17
C GLY A 5 5.42 34.69 -1.18
N ASP A 6 6.13 35.61 -0.55
CA ASP A 6 7.18 35.34 0.44
C ASP A 6 6.55 34.70 1.69
N LEU A 7 6.28 33.39 1.61
CA LEU A 7 5.91 32.58 2.73
C LEU A 7 7.20 32.26 3.50
N GLN A 8 7.42 32.97 4.60
CA GLN A 8 8.37 32.59 5.65
C GLN A 8 7.92 31.28 6.30
N THR A 9 8.03 30.17 5.57
CA THR A 9 7.83 28.83 6.10
C THR A 9 9.21 28.22 6.33
N ASP A 10 9.43 27.75 7.55
CA ASP A 10 10.65 27.01 7.93
C ASP A 10 10.86 25.79 7.02
N ASN A 11 9.76 25.19 6.57
CA ASN A 11 9.74 24.04 5.69
C ASN A 11 9.55 24.43 4.21
N LYS A 12 10.19 23.68 3.31
CA LYS A 12 10.20 23.91 1.86
C LYS A 12 10.13 22.58 1.10
N ARG A 13 9.68 22.61 -0.15
CA ARG A 13 9.70 21.43 -1.03
C ARG A 13 11.14 20.99 -1.28
N ASN A 14 11.42 19.69 -1.16
CA ASN A 14 12.74 19.08 -1.33
C ASN A 14 12.68 17.90 -2.32
N GLY A 15 12.22 18.19 -3.53
CA GLY A 15 12.16 17.21 -4.62
C GLY A 15 11.11 16.12 -4.43
N HIS A 16 11.39 14.95 -5.00
CA HIS A 16 10.49 13.80 -5.05
C HIS A 16 11.19 12.51 -4.62
N SER A 17 10.41 11.51 -4.22
CA SER A 17 10.83 10.12 -4.06
C SER A 17 10.15 9.27 -5.11
N THR A 18 10.90 8.43 -5.80
CA THR A 18 10.29 7.35 -6.57
C THR A 18 9.66 6.34 -5.62
N LYS A 19 8.45 5.90 -5.94
CA LYS A 19 7.75 4.82 -5.26
C LYS A 19 7.12 3.91 -6.32
N ASN A 20 7.49 2.64 -6.31
CA ASN A 20 6.84 1.61 -7.12
C ASN A 20 5.60 1.12 -6.37
N LEU A 21 4.47 1.16 -7.05
CA LEU A 21 3.17 0.76 -6.56
C LEU A 21 2.68 -0.46 -7.31
N LYS A 22 2.01 -1.36 -6.58
CA LYS A 22 1.29 -2.50 -7.14
C LYS A 22 -0.20 -2.18 -7.14
N SER A 23 -0.82 -2.24 -8.30
CA SER A 23 -2.26 -2.06 -8.47
C SER A 23 -2.88 -3.26 -9.16
N GLN A 24 -4.21 -3.29 -9.20
CA GLN A 24 -4.98 -4.30 -9.93
C GLN A 24 -4.66 -4.34 -11.44
N TYR A 25 -4.07 -3.28 -12.00
CA TYR A 25 -3.70 -3.20 -13.42
C TYR A 25 -2.20 -3.42 -13.65
N GLY A 26 -1.45 -3.83 -12.62
CA GLY A 26 -0.01 -4.04 -12.67
C GLY A 26 0.79 -3.03 -11.86
N GLU A 27 2.11 -3.11 -12.02
CA GLU A 27 3.07 -2.27 -11.32
C GLU A 27 3.32 -0.97 -12.07
N PHE A 28 3.32 0.15 -11.35
CA PHE A 28 3.69 1.46 -11.90
C PHE A 28 4.47 2.29 -10.90
N GLN A 29 5.25 3.23 -11.41
CA GLN A 29 6.07 4.12 -10.61
C GLN A 29 5.41 5.49 -10.49
N ILE A 30 5.48 6.09 -9.30
CA ILE A 30 5.09 7.47 -9.05
C ILE A 30 6.21 8.26 -8.37
N ASP A 31 6.20 9.56 -8.59
CA ASP A 31 7.04 10.52 -7.90
C ASP A 31 6.27 11.17 -6.75
N VAL A 32 6.60 10.79 -5.53
CA VAL A 32 5.98 11.31 -4.30
C VAL A 32 6.72 12.58 -3.87
N PRO A 33 6.06 13.75 -3.79
CA PRO A 33 6.71 14.97 -3.34
C PRO A 33 7.16 14.84 -1.89
N ARG A 34 8.32 15.43 -1.57
CA ARG A 34 8.86 15.51 -0.22
C ARG A 34 9.13 16.95 0.17
N ASP A 35 9.03 17.20 1.46
CA ASP A 35 9.42 18.44 2.11
C ASP A 35 10.81 18.30 2.75
N ARG A 36 11.39 19.41 3.18
CA ARG A 36 12.76 19.43 3.72
C ARG A 36 12.81 18.89 5.14
N ASN A 37 11.77 19.11 5.93
CA ASN A 37 11.70 18.65 7.32
C ASN A 37 11.14 17.21 7.42
N GLY A 38 10.60 16.63 6.34
CA GLY A 38 10.05 15.27 6.33
C GLY A 38 8.66 15.14 6.98
N GLU A 39 8.04 16.25 7.32
CA GLU A 39 6.75 16.37 8.02
C GLU A 39 5.56 16.09 7.07
N PHE A 40 5.76 16.18 5.75
CA PHE A 40 4.70 15.93 4.80
C PHE A 40 4.23 14.47 4.83
N GLU A 41 2.94 14.27 5.08
CA GLU A 41 2.29 12.96 5.03
C GLU A 41 1.31 12.89 3.85
N PRO A 42 1.60 12.07 2.80
CA PRO A 42 0.68 11.91 1.69
C PRO A 42 -0.60 11.19 2.13
N LYS A 43 -1.76 11.82 1.88
CA LYS A 43 -3.07 11.29 2.30
C LYS A 43 -3.60 10.17 1.41
N LEU A 44 -3.40 10.27 0.09
CA LEU A 44 -3.92 9.29 -0.87
C LEU A 44 -3.17 7.96 -0.79
N ILE A 45 -1.84 8.02 -0.65
CA ILE A 45 -0.98 6.84 -0.57
C ILE A 45 -0.01 7.05 0.61
N PRO A 46 -0.34 6.52 1.79
CA PRO A 46 0.46 6.64 2.99
C PRO A 46 1.95 6.30 2.80
N LYS A 47 2.79 6.80 3.71
CA LYS A 47 4.20 6.42 3.76
C LYS A 47 4.32 4.90 3.87
N TYR A 48 5.28 4.33 3.15
CA TYR A 48 5.56 2.88 3.08
C TYR A 48 4.49 1.97 2.46
N GLN A 49 3.24 2.42 2.30
CA GLN A 49 2.24 1.67 1.54
C GLN A 49 2.63 1.61 0.07
N ARG A 50 2.72 0.38 -0.44
CA ARG A 50 3.08 0.04 -1.83
C ARG A 50 2.01 -0.76 -2.57
N ASP A 51 1.14 -1.43 -1.84
CA ASP A 51 0.02 -2.18 -2.41
C ASP A 51 -1.26 -1.34 -2.32
N ILE A 52 -1.90 -1.15 -3.47
CA ILE A 52 -3.19 -0.45 -3.65
C ILE A 52 -4.17 -1.32 -4.47
N SER A 53 -3.89 -2.61 -4.62
CA SER A 53 -4.65 -3.53 -5.47
C SER A 53 -5.99 -3.99 -4.89
N GLY A 54 -6.23 -3.73 -3.59
CA GLY A 54 -7.42 -4.23 -2.89
C GLY A 54 -7.39 -5.76 -2.65
N ILE A 55 -6.24 -6.40 -2.80
CA ILE A 55 -6.09 -7.86 -2.61
C ILE A 55 -6.34 -8.31 -1.18
N GLU A 56 -6.14 -7.41 -0.19
CA GLU A 56 -6.38 -7.75 1.21
C GLU A 56 -7.80 -8.28 1.45
N GLU A 57 -8.82 -7.66 0.85
CA GLU A 57 -10.21 -8.12 0.96
C GLU A 57 -10.43 -9.49 0.32
N LYS A 58 -9.78 -9.75 -0.83
CA LYS A 58 -9.84 -11.06 -1.48
C LYS A 58 -9.20 -12.12 -0.60
N VAL A 59 -8.00 -11.86 -0.08
CA VAL A 59 -7.30 -12.74 0.87
C VAL A 59 -8.19 -13.10 2.06
N ILE A 60 -8.83 -12.10 2.68
CA ILE A 60 -9.76 -12.30 3.79
C ILE A 60 -10.92 -13.20 3.37
N SER A 61 -11.53 -12.96 2.20
CA SER A 61 -12.64 -13.76 1.71
C SER A 61 -12.26 -15.21 1.38
N LEU A 62 -11.01 -15.45 0.98
CA LEU A 62 -10.48 -16.77 0.67
C LEU A 62 -10.16 -17.54 1.97
N TYR A 63 -9.58 -16.84 2.95
CA TYR A 63 -9.36 -17.37 4.29
C TYR A 63 -10.67 -17.71 5.01
N ALA A 64 -11.68 -16.84 4.90
CA ALA A 64 -13.01 -17.09 5.45
C ALA A 64 -13.72 -18.30 4.83
N ARG A 65 -13.37 -18.66 3.58
CA ARG A 65 -13.83 -19.90 2.92
C ARG A 65 -13.08 -21.16 3.36
N GLY A 66 -12.12 -21.04 4.28
CA GLY A 66 -11.38 -22.15 4.85
C GLY A 66 -10.17 -22.60 4.05
N MET A 67 -9.68 -21.79 3.10
CA MET A 67 -8.46 -22.10 2.35
C MET A 67 -7.22 -21.84 3.20
N SER A 68 -6.20 -22.70 3.06
CA SER A 68 -4.96 -22.53 3.81
C SER A 68 -4.17 -21.32 3.26
N THR A 69 -3.30 -20.75 4.09
CA THR A 69 -2.48 -19.60 3.68
C THR A 69 -1.56 -19.90 2.50
N ARG A 70 -1.19 -21.18 2.28
CA ARG A 70 -0.43 -21.65 1.12
C ARG A 70 -1.30 -21.74 -0.13
N ASP A 71 -2.50 -22.30 0.00
CA ASP A 71 -3.43 -22.39 -1.15
C ASP A 71 -3.83 -20.99 -1.64
N ILE A 72 -4.02 -20.04 -0.71
CA ILE A 72 -4.29 -18.64 -1.05
C ILE A 72 -3.12 -18.01 -1.81
N HIS A 73 -1.89 -18.31 -1.42
CA HIS A 73 -0.69 -17.85 -2.13
C HIS A 73 -0.68 -18.37 -3.58
N ASP A 74 -0.80 -19.69 -3.76
CA ASP A 74 -0.77 -20.33 -5.08
C ASP A 74 -1.89 -19.75 -5.98
N GLN A 75 -3.08 -19.56 -5.41
CA GLN A 75 -4.22 -19.06 -6.17
C GLN A 75 -4.11 -17.58 -6.56
N LEU A 76 -3.46 -16.75 -5.74
CA LEU A 76 -3.16 -15.36 -6.09
C LEU A 76 -2.05 -15.27 -7.15
N GLN A 77 -1.07 -16.15 -7.08
CA GLN A 77 -0.02 -16.26 -8.09
C GLN A 77 -0.63 -16.68 -9.44
N ASP A 78 -1.47 -17.71 -9.46
CA ASP A 78 -2.03 -18.25 -10.70
C ASP A 78 -3.04 -17.31 -11.36
N LEU A 79 -3.93 -16.68 -10.58
CA LEU A 79 -5.00 -15.85 -11.13
C LEU A 79 -4.58 -14.41 -11.41
N TYR A 80 -3.67 -13.86 -10.58
CA TYR A 80 -3.32 -12.44 -10.64
C TYR A 80 -1.84 -12.21 -10.95
N GLY A 81 -0.99 -13.25 -10.97
CA GLY A 81 0.46 -13.11 -11.17
C GLY A 81 1.16 -12.40 -10.02
N ILE A 82 0.57 -12.44 -8.83
CA ILE A 82 1.04 -11.64 -7.68
C ILE A 82 1.70 -12.55 -6.66
N GLU A 83 3.02 -12.37 -6.52
CA GLU A 83 3.81 -13.06 -5.51
C GLU A 83 3.52 -12.46 -4.14
N LEU A 84 2.66 -13.15 -3.38
CA LEU A 84 2.27 -12.75 -2.04
C LEU A 84 2.61 -13.87 -1.06
N SER A 85 3.62 -13.69 -0.20
CA SER A 85 4.08 -14.77 0.68
C SER A 85 2.99 -15.21 1.65
N ALA A 86 3.01 -16.48 2.07
CA ALA A 86 2.09 -16.99 3.09
C ALA A 86 2.17 -16.20 4.42
N GLU A 87 3.34 -15.62 4.73
CA GLU A 87 3.51 -14.70 5.87
C GLU A 87 2.72 -13.40 5.68
N MET A 88 2.71 -12.85 4.46
CA MET A 88 1.91 -11.66 4.14
C MET A 88 0.41 -11.96 4.20
N VAL A 89 -0.01 -13.15 3.74
CA VAL A 89 -1.39 -13.64 3.91
C VAL A 89 -1.77 -13.67 5.39
N SER A 90 -0.91 -14.25 6.25
CA SER A 90 -1.14 -14.29 7.70
C SER A 90 -1.26 -12.88 8.30
N LYS A 91 -0.35 -11.97 7.94
CA LYS A 91 -0.38 -10.58 8.41
C LYS A 91 -1.67 -9.85 8.00
N ILE A 92 -2.19 -10.13 6.81
CA ILE A 92 -3.46 -9.56 6.34
C ILE A 92 -4.62 -10.11 7.17
N THR A 93 -4.68 -11.42 7.38
CA THR A 93 -5.74 -12.05 8.19
C THR A 93 -5.66 -11.63 9.66
N ASP A 94 -4.48 -11.35 10.19
CA ASP A 94 -4.32 -10.91 11.58
C ASP A 94 -4.92 -9.51 11.83
N LYS A 95 -4.97 -8.65 10.81
CA LYS A 95 -5.59 -7.31 10.93
C LYS A 95 -7.09 -7.35 11.25
N ILE A 96 -7.79 -8.40 10.83
CA ILE A 96 -9.25 -8.52 11.03
C ILE A 96 -9.63 -9.30 12.29
N LEU A 97 -8.73 -10.11 12.86
CA LEU A 97 -8.95 -10.83 14.12
C LEU A 97 -9.49 -9.95 15.27
N PRO A 98 -8.98 -8.72 15.52
CA PRO A 98 -9.52 -7.87 16.57
C PRO A 98 -10.96 -7.40 16.29
N GLN A 99 -11.34 -7.20 15.03
CA GLN A 99 -12.69 -6.76 14.65
C GLN A 99 -13.76 -7.87 14.78
N VAL A 100 -13.34 -9.13 14.82
CA VAL A 100 -14.23 -10.30 14.97
C VAL A 100 -14.43 -10.68 16.45
N LYS A 101 -13.54 -10.22 17.34
CA LYS A 101 -13.59 -10.53 18.78
C LYS A 101 -14.40 -9.53 19.61
N GLU A 102 -14.77 -8.39 19.02
CA GLU A 102 -15.83 -7.49 19.54
C GLU A 102 -17.20 -7.91 19.03
#